data_AF-A0A955NIR2-F1
#
_entry.id   AF-A0A955NIR2-F1
#
_cell.length_a   1.000
_cell.length_b   1.000
_cell.length_c   1.000
_cell.angle_alpha   90.00
_cell.angle_beta   90.00
_cell.angle_gamma   90.00
#
_symmetry.space_group_name_H-M   'P 1'
#
loop_
_entity.id
_entity.type
_entity.pdbx_description
1 polymer ?
#
loop_
_entity_poly.entity_id
_entity_poly.type
_entity_poly.pdbx_seq_one_letter_code
_entity_poly.pdbx_strand_id
1 'polypeptide(L)'
;MLGSQLKFPILMMCLCALVISAPFAYGAKSDESGDTSILFGNHLCPISGDPVDPETFAVYEDADNHVYGRIYTCCGGCVKKAEANAAELYKKYYLTDENGKKVDPVDLKNEKCPISGHDVTDAGTIEYNGLIVHHCCAKCPAKFLENPDENLAKLAPD
;
A
#
# COMPACT_ATOMS: atom_id res chain seq x y z
N MET A 1 -37.23 77.60 15.44
CA MET A 1 -36.36 77.96 14.31
C MET A 1 -34.93 77.66 14.73
N LEU A 2 -34.24 76.87 13.91
CA LEU A 2 -32.99 76.15 14.20
C LEU A 2 -31.84 77.07 14.61
N GLY A 3 -31.09 76.61 15.61
CA GLY A 3 -29.82 77.15 16.04
C GLY A 3 -28.62 76.36 15.49
N SER A 4 -27.60 77.14 15.13
CA SER A 4 -26.15 76.95 15.34
C SER A 4 -25.47 75.62 15.00
N GLN A 5 -24.65 75.74 13.94
CA GLN A 5 -23.28 75.24 13.81
C GLN A 5 -22.62 74.71 15.10
N LEU A 6 -22.14 73.47 15.08
CA LEU A 6 -20.85 73.14 15.69
C LEU A 6 -20.22 71.90 15.02
N LYS A 7 -18.90 71.94 15.01
CA LYS A 7 -17.97 71.21 14.15
C LYS A 7 -17.31 70.13 14.99
N PHE A 8 -17.46 68.85 14.67
CA PHE A 8 -16.59 67.79 15.20
C PHE A 8 -16.38 66.68 14.16
N PRO A 9 -15.17 66.08 14.12
CA PRO A 9 -14.65 65.39 12.95
C PRO A 9 -15.12 63.94 12.84
N ILE A 10 -15.41 63.60 11.59
CA ILE A 10 -15.42 62.30 10.90
C ILE A 10 -15.00 61.11 11.76
N LEU A 11 -16.04 60.38 12.19
CA LEU A 11 -16.04 58.98 12.56
C LEU A 11 -15.83 58.11 11.30
N MET A 12 -15.33 56.88 11.51
CA MET A 12 -15.19 55.75 10.58
C MET A 12 -13.87 55.65 9.81
N MET A 13 -12.87 55.08 10.46
CA MET A 13 -12.02 54.06 9.84
C MET A 13 -11.78 52.97 10.90
N CYS A 14 -12.42 51.82 10.74
CA CYS A 14 -11.82 50.67 10.04
C CYS A 14 -10.56 50.19 10.77
N LEU A 15 -10.65 49.16 11.60
CA LEU A 15 -10.17 47.84 11.20
C LEU A 15 -10.52 46.78 12.25
N CYS A 16 -10.88 45.63 11.71
CA CYS A 16 -11.40 44.45 12.36
C CYS A 16 -10.47 43.89 13.45
N ALA A 17 -11.07 43.53 14.57
CA ALA A 17 -10.59 42.43 15.38
C ALA A 17 -10.62 41.15 14.54
N LEU A 18 -9.47 40.76 13.99
CA LEU A 18 -9.24 39.40 13.52
C LEU A 18 -8.43 38.68 14.60
N VAL A 19 -9.16 38.09 15.53
CA VAL A 19 -8.65 37.00 16.34
C VAL A 19 -8.42 35.86 15.34
N ILE A 20 -7.17 35.73 14.88
CA ILE A 20 -6.76 34.61 14.03
C ILE A 20 -6.79 33.39 14.94
N SER A 21 -7.94 32.72 15.01
CA SER A 21 -8.03 31.33 15.41
C SER A 21 -7.31 30.54 14.32
N ALA A 22 -5.99 30.41 14.45
CA ALA A 22 -5.25 29.46 13.66
C ALA A 22 -5.89 28.09 13.94
N PRO A 23 -6.41 27.38 12.92
CA PRO A 23 -6.71 25.97 13.11
C PRO A 23 -5.39 25.34 13.53
N PHE A 24 -5.40 24.72 14.69
CA PHE A 24 -4.35 23.83 15.14
C PHE A 24 -4.20 22.81 14.01
N ALA A 25 -3.21 23.03 13.14
CA ALA A 25 -2.83 22.09 12.13
C ALA A 25 -2.47 20.84 12.91
N TYR A 26 -3.37 19.86 12.87
CA TYR A 26 -3.11 18.53 13.36
C TYR A 26 -1.97 18.03 12.48
N GLY A 27 -0.74 18.22 12.97
CA GLY A 27 0.45 17.69 12.34
C GLY A 27 0.18 16.22 12.09
N ALA A 28 0.29 15.82 10.83
CA ALA A 28 0.51 14.43 10.49
C ALA A 28 1.60 13.94 11.43
N LYS A 29 1.25 12.97 12.28
CA LYS A 29 2.23 12.26 13.08
C LYS A 29 3.19 11.67 12.06
N SER A 30 4.41 12.22 12.00
CA SER A 30 5.54 11.54 11.40
C SER A 30 5.70 10.25 12.21
N ASP A 31 5.32 9.22 11.50
CA ASP A 31 5.06 7.85 11.81
C ASP A 31 6.38 7.11 11.99
N GLU A 32 6.59 6.57 13.19
CA GLU A 32 7.48 5.43 13.40
C GLU A 32 6.80 4.12 12.92
N SER A 33 6.11 4.15 11.77
CA SER A 33 5.70 2.94 11.05
C SER A 33 6.79 2.63 10.04
N GLY A 34 7.40 1.45 10.15
CA GLY A 34 8.55 1.04 9.34
C GLY A 34 8.36 1.36 7.86
N ASP A 35 9.45 1.79 7.23
CA ASP A 35 9.52 2.10 5.80
C ASP A 35 8.95 0.94 4.95
N THR A 36 7.71 1.08 4.50
CA THR A 36 7.03 0.09 3.64
C THR A 36 7.40 0.24 2.16
N SER A 37 8.40 1.09 1.82
CA SER A 37 8.79 1.30 0.42
C SER A 37 9.26 0.03 -0.28
N ILE A 38 9.73 -0.96 0.47
CA ILE A 38 10.15 -2.29 0.00
C ILE A 38 9.04 -3.35 0.05
N LEU A 39 7.82 -2.99 0.44
CA LEU A 39 6.70 -3.92 0.50
C LEU A 39 6.18 -4.22 -0.91
N PHE A 40 6.42 -5.44 -1.41
CA PHE A 40 5.86 -5.97 -2.66
C PHE A 40 4.40 -6.40 -2.48
N GLY A 41 3.55 -5.51 -1.98
CA GLY A 41 2.18 -5.80 -1.55
C GLY A 41 1.29 -4.56 -1.54
N ASN A 42 0.08 -4.69 -0.99
CA ASN A 42 -0.79 -3.53 -0.77
C ASN A 42 -0.26 -2.63 0.36
N HIS A 43 -0.18 -1.32 0.13
CA HIS A 43 0.33 -0.35 1.11
C HIS A 43 -0.76 0.20 2.06
N LEU A 44 -2.03 0.05 1.68
CA LEU A 44 -3.18 0.43 2.49
C LEU A 44 -3.99 -0.80 2.90
N CYS A 45 -4.46 -0.82 4.14
CA CYS A 45 -5.26 -1.88 4.71
C CYS A 45 -6.56 -2.02 3.94
N PRO A 46 -6.92 -3.22 3.47
CA PRO A 46 -8.10 -3.41 2.66
C PRO A 46 -9.43 -3.25 3.41
N ILE A 47 -9.36 -3.24 4.74
CA ILE A 47 -10.51 -3.17 5.64
C ILE A 47 -10.74 -1.74 6.13
N SER A 48 -9.70 -1.05 6.58
CA SER A 48 -9.83 0.30 7.17
C SER A 48 -9.32 1.43 6.27
N GLY A 49 -8.43 1.14 5.31
CA GLY A 49 -7.76 2.15 4.49
C GLY A 49 -6.54 2.80 5.16
N ASP A 50 -6.23 2.44 6.41
CA ASP A 50 -5.03 2.93 7.10
C ASP A 50 -3.75 2.29 6.53
N PRO A 51 -2.56 2.88 6.74
CA PRO A 51 -1.29 2.25 6.38
C PRO A 51 -1.17 0.84 6.97
N VAL A 52 -0.57 -0.07 6.21
CA VAL A 52 -0.39 -1.47 6.64
C VAL A 52 0.76 -1.63 7.63
N ASP A 53 0.67 -2.68 8.44
CA ASP A 53 1.78 -3.23 9.22
C ASP A 53 2.30 -4.48 8.47
N PRO A 54 3.57 -4.49 8.00
CA PRO A 54 4.15 -5.62 7.27
C PRO A 54 4.14 -6.95 8.04
N GLU A 55 4.03 -6.92 9.37
CA GLU A 55 3.98 -8.13 10.20
C GLU A 55 2.56 -8.74 10.27
N THR A 56 1.54 -8.03 9.78
CA THR A 56 0.15 -8.48 9.86
C THR A 56 -0.46 -8.63 8.48
N PHE A 57 -0.76 -9.87 8.10
CA PHE A 57 -1.31 -10.19 6.79
C PHE A 57 -2.21 -11.42 6.84
N ALA A 58 -3.16 -11.48 5.91
CA ALA A 58 -3.85 -12.71 5.54
C ALA A 58 -3.14 -13.39 4.37
N VAL A 59 -3.16 -14.72 4.32
CA VAL A 59 -2.59 -15.49 3.20
C VAL A 59 -3.67 -15.74 2.17
N TYR A 60 -3.34 -15.52 0.89
CA TYR A 60 -4.09 -16.02 -0.25
C TYR A 60 -3.30 -17.13 -0.94
N GLU A 61 -3.98 -18.23 -1.24
CA GLU A 61 -3.39 -19.39 -1.89
C GLU A 61 -4.40 -20.02 -2.87
N ASP A 62 -3.94 -20.21 -4.10
CA ASP A 62 -4.57 -21.00 -5.16
C ASP A 62 -3.47 -21.89 -5.78
N ALA A 63 -3.21 -23.00 -5.09
CA ALA A 63 -2.13 -23.92 -5.42
C ALA A 63 -2.31 -24.61 -6.78
N ASP A 64 -3.55 -24.80 -7.23
CA ASP A 64 -3.84 -25.41 -8.54
C ASP A 64 -3.34 -24.54 -9.70
N ASN A 65 -3.38 -23.22 -9.51
CA ASN A 65 -2.93 -22.23 -10.49
C ASN A 65 -1.55 -21.63 -10.16
N HIS A 66 -0.88 -22.11 -9.11
CA HIS A 66 0.39 -21.58 -8.60
C HIS A 66 0.35 -20.08 -8.28
N VAL A 67 -0.77 -19.62 -7.71
CA VAL A 67 -0.98 -18.22 -7.31
C VAL A 67 -0.99 -18.11 -5.79
N TYR A 68 -0.19 -17.19 -5.28
CA TYR A 68 0.00 -16.98 -3.85
C TYR A 68 0.05 -15.49 -3.54
N GLY A 69 -0.19 -15.13 -2.28
CA GLY A 69 0.01 -13.76 -1.88
C GLY A 69 -0.24 -13.50 -0.41
N ARG A 70 0.14 -12.31 0.00
CA ARG A 70 -0.15 -11.73 1.32
C ARG A 70 -1.03 -10.52 1.14
N ILE A 71 -2.10 -10.44 1.91
CA ILE A 71 -2.99 -9.29 1.97
C ILE A 71 -2.68 -8.60 3.29
N TYR A 72 -1.86 -7.56 3.23
CA TYR A 72 -1.37 -6.84 4.39
C TYR A 72 -2.48 -6.02 5.04
N THR A 73 -2.50 -6.02 6.37
CA THR A 73 -3.46 -5.28 7.18
C THR A 73 -2.75 -4.28 8.06
N CYS A 74 -3.46 -3.28 8.58
CA CYS A 74 -2.89 -2.31 9.53
C CYS A 74 -2.64 -2.91 10.92
N CYS A 75 -3.24 -4.05 11.24
CA CYS A 75 -3.11 -4.74 12.51
C CYS A 75 -3.68 -6.17 12.47
N GLY A 76 -3.31 -7.01 13.44
CA GLY A 76 -3.80 -8.38 13.57
C GLY A 76 -5.32 -8.51 13.72
N GLY A 77 -6.03 -7.45 14.14
CA GLY A 77 -7.50 -7.46 14.28
C GLY A 77 -8.26 -7.59 12.96
N CYS A 78 -7.62 -7.26 11.83
CA CYS A 78 -8.22 -7.32 10.50
C CYS A 78 -7.91 -8.62 9.75
N VAL A 79 -6.91 -9.40 10.18
CA VAL A 79 -6.44 -10.60 9.48
C VAL A 79 -7.58 -11.58 9.18
N LYS A 80 -8.40 -11.93 10.18
CA LYS A 80 -9.53 -12.86 9.98
C LYS A 80 -10.57 -12.36 8.96
N LYS A 81 -10.79 -11.05 8.90
CA LYS A 81 -11.72 -10.44 7.92
C LYS A 81 -11.12 -10.47 6.52
N ALA A 82 -9.81 -10.28 6.41
CA ALA A 82 -9.09 -10.37 5.15
C ALA A 82 -9.05 -11.83 4.65
N GLU A 83 -8.77 -12.82 5.50
CA GLU A 83 -8.79 -14.25 5.17
C GLU A 83 -10.16 -14.69 4.63
N ALA A 84 -11.25 -14.26 5.28
CA ALA A 84 -12.61 -14.59 4.86
C ALA A 84 -12.96 -14.09 3.44
N ASN A 85 -12.21 -13.10 2.91
CA ASN A 85 -12.42 -12.50 1.60
C ASN A 85 -11.15 -12.55 0.73
N ALA A 86 -10.20 -13.45 1.04
CA ALA A 86 -8.84 -13.38 0.50
C ALA A 86 -8.82 -13.38 -1.04
N ALA A 87 -9.65 -14.21 -1.68
CA ALA A 87 -9.71 -14.27 -3.14
C ALA A 87 -10.23 -12.98 -3.80
N GLU A 88 -11.20 -12.30 -3.19
CA GLU A 88 -11.72 -11.03 -3.70
C GLU A 88 -10.71 -9.90 -3.47
N LEU A 89 -10.13 -9.86 -2.27
CA LEU A 89 -9.12 -8.87 -1.92
C LEU A 89 -7.87 -9.02 -2.79
N TYR A 90 -7.39 -10.25 -3.01
CA TYR A 90 -6.25 -10.49 -3.88
C TYR A 90 -6.50 -9.93 -5.29
N LYS A 91 -7.65 -10.27 -5.90
CA LYS A 91 -8.02 -9.73 -7.23
C LYS A 91 -8.09 -8.21 -7.24
N LYS A 92 -8.71 -7.62 -6.22
CA LYS A 92 -8.88 -6.16 -6.12
C LYS A 92 -7.55 -5.42 -5.97
N TYR A 93 -6.63 -5.93 -5.16
CA TYR A 93 -5.40 -5.22 -4.82
C TYR A 93 -4.22 -5.54 -5.74
N TYR A 94 -4.23 -6.71 -6.39
CA TYR A 94 -3.11 -7.17 -7.20
C TYR A 94 -3.43 -7.34 -8.69
N LEU A 95 -4.71 -7.51 -9.04
CA LEU A 95 -5.15 -7.78 -10.42
C LEU A 95 -6.21 -6.78 -10.90
N THR A 96 -6.27 -5.60 -10.29
CA THR A 96 -7.17 -4.52 -10.70
C THR A 96 -6.43 -3.18 -10.67
N ASP A 97 -6.61 -2.36 -11.69
CA ASP A 97 -6.07 -0.99 -11.72
C ASP A 97 -6.90 0.00 -10.88
N GLU A 98 -6.42 1.24 -10.80
CA GLU A 98 -7.08 2.35 -10.09
C GLU A 98 -8.51 2.66 -10.59
N ASN A 99 -8.84 2.25 -11.82
CA ASN A 99 -10.15 2.44 -12.44
C ASN A 99 -11.08 1.24 -12.25
N GLY A 100 -10.66 0.21 -11.49
CA GLY A 100 -11.45 -0.99 -11.28
C GLY A 100 -11.41 -1.97 -12.45
N LYS A 101 -10.50 -1.81 -13.42
CA LYS A 101 -10.36 -2.72 -14.55
C LYS A 101 -9.38 -3.84 -14.19
N LYS A 102 -9.74 -5.08 -14.54
CA LYS A 102 -8.85 -6.23 -14.41
C LYS A 102 -7.55 -6.00 -15.19
N VAL A 103 -6.42 -6.23 -14.53
CA VAL A 103 -5.09 -6.27 -15.13
C VAL A 103 -4.51 -7.68 -15.00
N ASP A 104 -3.63 -8.03 -15.94
CA ASP A 104 -2.88 -9.27 -15.86
C ASP A 104 -1.69 -9.11 -14.90
N PRO A 105 -1.20 -10.21 -14.30
CA PRO A 105 -0.02 -10.18 -13.45
C PRO A 105 1.20 -9.64 -14.21
N VAL A 106 2.05 -8.90 -13.51
CA VAL A 106 3.26 -8.30 -14.08
C VAL A 106 4.37 -9.33 -14.13
N ASP A 107 4.87 -9.59 -15.33
CA ASP A 107 6.01 -10.49 -15.53
C ASP A 107 7.34 -9.81 -15.19
N LEU A 108 8.00 -10.29 -14.13
CA LEU A 108 9.32 -9.77 -13.71
C LEU A 108 10.44 -10.15 -14.66
N LYS A 109 10.27 -11.23 -15.44
CA LYS A 109 11.28 -11.73 -16.41
C LYS A 109 12.68 -11.85 -15.80
N ASN A 110 12.76 -12.23 -14.53
CA ASN A 110 14.03 -12.33 -13.83
C ASN A 110 14.91 -13.43 -14.46
N GLU A 111 16.13 -13.07 -14.86
CA GLU A 111 17.09 -14.02 -15.44
C GLU A 111 17.73 -14.92 -14.37
N LYS A 112 17.80 -14.42 -13.13
CA LYS A 112 18.38 -15.12 -11.98
C LYS A 112 17.29 -15.61 -11.04
N CYS A 113 17.40 -16.84 -10.57
CA CYS A 113 16.52 -17.42 -9.57
C CYS A 113 16.69 -16.71 -8.22
N PRO A 114 15.63 -16.20 -7.57
CA PRO A 114 15.73 -15.50 -6.29
C PRO A 114 16.17 -16.39 -5.11
N ILE A 115 16.11 -17.71 -5.30
CA ILE A 115 16.44 -18.71 -4.26
C ILE A 115 17.90 -19.13 -4.32
N SER A 116 18.41 -19.45 -5.52
CA SER A 116 19.76 -19.99 -5.70
C SER A 116 20.73 -19.05 -6.41
N GLY A 117 20.25 -18.01 -7.09
CA GLY A 117 21.06 -17.14 -7.96
C GLY A 117 21.48 -17.78 -9.30
N HIS A 118 21.06 -19.03 -9.57
CA HIS A 118 21.33 -19.68 -10.85
C HIS A 118 20.48 -19.08 -11.97
N ASP A 119 20.91 -19.27 -13.22
CA ASP A 119 20.12 -18.89 -14.39
C ASP A 119 18.78 -19.65 -14.43
N VAL A 120 17.73 -18.93 -14.82
CA VAL A 120 16.40 -19.51 -15.04
C VAL A 120 16.41 -20.28 -16.37
N THR A 121 16.34 -21.61 -16.30
CA THR A 121 16.33 -22.49 -17.49
C THR A 121 15.15 -23.46 -17.55
N ASP A 122 14.60 -23.90 -16.40
CA ASP A 122 13.50 -24.89 -16.29
C ASP A 122 12.37 -24.36 -15.39
N ALA A 123 11.61 -23.41 -15.94
CA ALA A 123 10.79 -22.42 -15.24
C ALA A 123 9.56 -22.99 -14.50
N GLY A 124 9.78 -23.44 -13.26
CA GLY A 124 8.72 -23.39 -12.26
C GLY A 124 8.38 -21.92 -12.00
N THR A 125 7.23 -21.47 -12.49
CA THR A 125 6.76 -20.10 -12.34
C THR A 125 5.63 -20.06 -11.33
N ILE A 126 5.60 -19.02 -10.52
CA ILE A 126 4.48 -18.72 -9.64
C ILE A 126 4.06 -17.27 -9.81
N GLU A 127 2.81 -16.98 -9.45
CA GLU A 127 2.35 -15.62 -9.22
C GLU A 127 2.40 -15.34 -7.71
N TYR A 128 3.02 -14.21 -7.33
CA TYR A 128 3.04 -13.73 -5.95
C TYR A 128 2.67 -12.24 -5.91
N ASN A 129 1.59 -11.88 -5.22
CA ASN A 129 1.09 -10.50 -5.14
C ASN A 129 0.95 -9.81 -6.51
N GLY A 130 0.46 -10.54 -7.52
CA GLY A 130 0.31 -10.06 -8.89
C GLY A 130 1.61 -9.97 -9.69
N LEU A 131 2.72 -10.51 -9.18
CA LEU A 131 4.02 -10.55 -9.84
C LEU A 131 4.33 -11.98 -10.27
N ILE A 132 4.72 -12.18 -11.53
CA ILE A 132 5.17 -13.49 -12.02
C ILE A 132 6.66 -13.63 -11.74
N VAL A 133 7.00 -14.63 -10.93
CA VAL A 133 8.38 -14.94 -10.51
C VAL A 133 8.86 -16.22 -11.15
N HIS A 134 9.99 -16.16 -11.84
CA HIS A 134 10.59 -17.31 -12.50
C HIS A 134 11.65 -17.96 -11.63
N HIS A 135 11.69 -19.29 -11.65
CA HIS A 135 12.67 -20.07 -10.90
C HIS A 135 13.46 -21.02 -11.78
N CYS A 136 14.66 -21.39 -11.34
CA CYS A 136 15.52 -22.30 -12.09
C CYS A 136 15.12 -23.78 -12.00
N CYS A 137 14.22 -24.18 -11.09
CA CYS A 137 13.75 -25.56 -10.97
C CYS A 137 12.42 -25.67 -10.21
N ALA A 138 11.75 -26.82 -10.33
CA ALA A 138 10.45 -27.11 -9.72
C ALA A 138 10.41 -27.07 -8.17
N LYS A 139 11.56 -27.15 -7.48
CA LYS A 139 11.63 -27.08 -6.00
C LYS A 139 11.74 -25.66 -5.46
N CYS A 140 12.15 -24.71 -6.30
CA CYS A 140 12.37 -23.34 -5.87
C CYS A 140 11.08 -22.58 -5.52
N PRO A 141 9.94 -22.76 -6.20
CA PRO A 141 8.66 -22.19 -5.79
C PRO A 141 8.32 -22.43 -4.31
N ALA A 142 8.43 -23.67 -3.83
CA ALA A 142 8.13 -23.98 -2.44
C ALA A 142 9.07 -23.24 -1.46
N LYS A 143 10.37 -23.18 -1.77
CA LYS A 143 11.34 -22.41 -0.98
C LYS A 143 11.12 -20.91 -1.03
N PHE A 144 10.62 -20.40 -2.15
CA PHE A 144 10.29 -18.99 -2.29
C PHE A 144 9.21 -18.58 -1.30
N LEU A 145 8.17 -19.40 -1.17
CA LEU A 145 7.02 -19.14 -0.29
C LEU A 145 7.36 -19.18 1.20
N GLU A 146 8.53 -19.70 1.60
CA GLU A 146 8.99 -19.64 3.00
C GLU A 146 9.30 -18.19 3.42
N ASN A 147 9.93 -17.39 2.55
CA ASN A 147 10.31 -16.00 2.81
C ASN A 147 10.13 -15.13 1.55
N PRO A 148 8.88 -14.95 1.08
CA PRO A 148 8.61 -14.40 -0.25
C PRO A 148 9.04 -12.94 -0.41
N ASP A 149 8.83 -12.09 0.60
CA ASP A 149 9.22 -10.67 0.52
C ASP A 149 10.74 -10.51 0.45
N GLU A 150 11.50 -11.27 1.26
CA GLU A 150 12.96 -11.29 1.20
C GLU A 150 13.48 -11.81 -0.15
N ASN A 151 12.78 -12.79 -0.73
CA ASN A 151 13.15 -13.35 -2.02
C ASN A 151 12.80 -12.41 -3.19
N LEU A 152 11.70 -11.65 -3.09
CA LEU A 152 11.34 -10.61 -4.05
C LEU A 152 12.29 -9.41 -3.99
N ALA A 153 12.73 -9.02 -2.80
CA ALA A 153 13.68 -7.92 -2.63
C ALA A 153 15.00 -8.16 -3.41
N LYS A 154 15.39 -9.42 -3.62
CA LYS A 154 16.57 -9.78 -4.44
C LYS A 154 16.37 -9.55 -5.95
N LEU A 155 15.13 -9.34 -6.38
CA LEU A 155 14.74 -9.13 -7.78
C LEU A 155 14.37 -7.68 -8.07
N ALA A 156 14.27 -6.83 -7.04
CA ALA A 156 13.94 -5.43 -7.21
C ALA A 156 15.02 -4.74 -8.06
N PRO A 157 14.66 -4.04 -9.15
CA PRO A 157 15.60 -3.15 -9.80
C PRO A 157 15.94 -1.99 -8.86
N ASP A 158 17.24 -1.68 -8.77
CA ASP A 158 17.75 -0.47 -8.07
C ASP A 158 17.11 0.83 -8.60
#